data_AF-U9UEW2-F1
#
_entry.id   AF-U9UEW2-F1
#
_cell.length_a   1.000
_cell.length_b   1.000
_cell.length_c   1.000
_cell.angle_alpha   90.00
_cell.angle_beta   90.00
_cell.angle_gamma   90.00
#
_symmetry.space_group_name_H-M   'P 1'
#
loop_
_entity.id
_entity.type
_entity.pdbx_description
1 polymer ?
#
loop_
_entity_poly.entity_id
_entity_poly.type
_entity_poly.pdbx_seq_one_letter_code
_entity_poly.pdbx_strand_id
1 'polypeptide(L)'
;MALDVTSQVHASLGRSFCTSQGALPNTGGAEVWQGYYQSARLTRGKMMINLDLSATAFYEGGSLVQIDLRSPDDLRRGLSGRNHHAVETTIRNLKIRDNHRTGNKELSSSKN
;
A
#
# COMPACT_ATOMS: atom_id res chain seq x y z
N MET A 1 -8.06 11.82 -23.19
CA MET A 1 -8.79 12.28 -21.99
C MET A 1 -8.88 11.09 -21.06
N ALA A 2 -7.94 10.97 -20.11
CA ALA A 2 -8.01 9.93 -19.09
C ALA A 2 -9.00 10.42 -18.04
N LEU A 3 -10.13 9.71 -17.90
CA LEU A 3 -11.08 9.98 -16.83
C LEU A 3 -10.44 9.47 -15.55
N ASP A 4 -9.86 10.39 -14.78
CA ASP A 4 -9.43 10.12 -13.40
C ASP A 4 -10.70 10.05 -12.54
N VAL A 5 -11.32 8.86 -12.52
CA VAL A 5 -12.41 8.55 -11.59
C VAL A 5 -11.78 7.82 -10.41
N THR A 6 -10.96 8.51 -9.63
CA THR A 6 -10.64 8.06 -8.27
C THR A 6 -11.88 8.24 -7.43
N SER A 7 -12.72 7.20 -7.38
CA SER A 7 -13.64 7.01 -6.28
C SER A 7 -12.80 6.92 -5.00
N GLN A 8 -13.14 7.69 -3.96
CA GLN A 8 -12.53 7.63 -2.62
C GLN A 8 -12.47 6.21 -2.02
N VAL A 9 -13.18 5.25 -2.63
CA VAL A 9 -13.32 3.85 -2.20
C VAL A 9 -12.25 2.94 -2.82
N HIS A 10 -11.54 3.35 -3.87
CA HIS A 10 -10.59 2.47 -4.59
C HIS A 10 -9.21 3.10 -4.80
N ALA A 11 -8.16 2.32 -4.51
CA ALA A 11 -6.80 2.66 -4.88
C ALA A 11 -6.55 2.35 -6.37
N SER A 12 -5.96 3.30 -7.10
CA SER A 12 -5.63 3.13 -8.53
C SER A 12 -4.16 2.80 -8.70
N LEU A 13 -3.86 1.67 -9.34
CA LEU A 13 -2.52 1.19 -9.67
C LEU A 13 -2.39 1.01 -11.18
N GLY A 14 -1.92 2.05 -11.87
CA GLY A 14 -1.85 2.06 -13.32
C GLY A 14 -3.23 1.93 -13.95
N ARG A 15 -3.56 0.75 -14.48
CA ARG A 15 -4.88 0.44 -15.09
C ARG A 15 -5.74 -0.47 -14.22
N SER A 16 -5.29 -0.76 -13.00
CA SER A 16 -6.01 -1.58 -12.04
C SER A 16 -6.60 -0.73 -10.92
N PHE A 17 -7.72 -1.19 -10.39
CA PHE A 17 -8.46 -0.55 -9.31
C PHE A 17 -8.67 -1.58 -8.20
N CYS A 18 -8.19 -1.28 -7.00
CA CYS A 18 -8.17 -2.20 -5.86
C CYS A 18 -8.93 -1.60 -4.66
N THR A 19 -9.47 -2.45 -3.80
CA THR A 19 -10.15 -2.04 -2.57
C THR A 19 -9.62 -2.81 -1.36
N SER A 20 -9.52 -2.13 -0.22
CA SER A 20 -9.22 -2.73 1.08
C SER A 20 -10.41 -3.49 1.67
N GLN A 21 -11.60 -3.32 1.09
CA GLN A 21 -12.79 -4.00 1.59
C GLN A 21 -12.66 -5.50 1.39
N GLY A 22 -12.65 -6.25 2.49
CA GLY A 22 -12.40 -7.69 2.46
C GLY A 22 -10.92 -8.04 2.23
N ALA A 23 -10.00 -7.14 2.55
CA ALA A 23 -8.57 -7.42 2.52
C ALA A 23 -8.25 -8.65 3.37
N LEU A 24 -7.34 -9.49 2.85
CA LEU A 24 -6.92 -10.71 3.51
C LEU A 24 -5.48 -10.53 4.03
N PRO A 25 -5.19 -10.89 5.29
CA PRO A 25 -3.85 -10.74 5.84
C PRO A 25 -2.85 -11.62 5.09
N ASN A 26 -1.62 -11.11 4.95
CA ASN A 26 -0.47 -11.78 4.35
C ASN A 26 0.75 -11.62 5.27
N THR A 27 1.86 -12.27 4.93
CA THR A 27 3.08 -12.28 5.73
C THR A 27 3.76 -10.91 5.71
N GLY A 28 4.36 -10.51 6.84
CA GLY A 28 5.23 -9.32 6.92
C GLY A 28 4.49 -7.98 6.92
N GLY A 29 3.32 -7.91 7.55
CA GLY A 29 2.53 -6.68 7.63
C GLY A 29 1.95 -6.25 6.29
N ALA A 30 1.77 -7.20 5.37
CA ALA A 30 1.11 -7.00 4.09
C ALA A 30 -0.30 -7.60 4.12
N GLU A 31 -1.18 -7.09 3.28
CA GLU A 31 -2.52 -7.59 3.04
C GLU A 31 -2.82 -7.62 1.54
N VAL A 32 -3.68 -8.54 1.13
CA VAL A 32 -4.08 -8.69 -0.26
C VAL A 32 -5.39 -7.96 -0.48
N TRP A 33 -5.37 -6.97 -1.37
CA TRP A 33 -6.55 -6.25 -1.82
C TRP A 33 -7.02 -6.84 -3.14
N GLN A 34 -8.32 -7.11 -3.22
CA GLN A 34 -8.97 -7.52 -4.46
C GLN A 34 -9.25 -6.31 -5.34
N GLY A 35 -9.32 -6.52 -6.65
CA GLY A 35 -9.54 -5.46 -7.60
C GLY A 35 -9.78 -5.97 -9.01
N TYR A 36 -9.74 -5.06 -9.97
CA TYR A 36 -9.85 -5.41 -11.39
C TYR A 36 -8.90 -4.56 -12.23
N TYR A 37 -8.35 -5.18 -13.26
CA TYR A 37 -7.69 -4.49 -14.36
C TYR A 37 -8.75 -4.07 -15.38
N GLN A 38 -8.66 -2.82 -15.87
CA GLN A 38 -9.52 -2.37 -16.96
C GLN A 38 -8.74 -1.70 -18.09
N SER A 39 -9.16 -1.95 -19.33
CA SER A 39 -8.68 -1.19 -20.48
C SER A 39 -9.73 -1.12 -21.58
N ALA A 40 -9.82 0.03 -22.24
CA ALA A 40 -10.62 0.20 -23.45
C ALA A 40 -9.71 0.01 -24.67
N ARG A 41 -10.17 -0.77 -25.66
CA ARG A 41 -9.45 -1.05 -26.90
C ARG A 41 -10.33 -0.75 -28.10
N LEU A 42 -9.79 -0.03 -29.08
CA LEU A 42 -10.43 0.15 -30.36
C LEU A 42 -10.28 -1.13 -31.19
N THR A 43 -11.38 -1.58 -31.79
CA THR A 43 -11.40 -2.70 -32.73
C THR A 43 -12.09 -2.29 -34.03
N ARG A 44 -12.07 -3.15 -35.06
CA ARG A 44 -12.78 -2.88 -36.30
C ARG A 44 -14.27 -2.69 -36.05
N GLY A 45 -14.73 -1.45 -36.15
CA GLY A 45 -16.14 -1.07 -36.08
C GLY A 45 -16.74 -0.92 -34.67
N LYS A 46 -15.98 -1.16 -33.59
CA LYS A 46 -16.48 -0.96 -32.22
C LYS A 46 -15.36 -0.78 -31.19
N MET A 47 -15.70 -0.17 -30.07
CA MET A 47 -14.89 -0.19 -28.85
C MET A 47 -15.15 -1.48 -28.06
N MET A 48 -14.11 -2.02 -27.44
CA MET A 48 -14.22 -3.13 -26.49
C MET A 48 -13.62 -2.73 -25.15
N ILE A 49 -14.17 -3.25 -24.06
CA ILE A 49 -13.63 -3.11 -22.71
C ILE A 49 -13.09 -4.47 -22.28
N ASN A 50 -11.82 -4.52 -21.89
CA ASN A 50 -11.22 -5.66 -21.23
C ASN A 50 -11.31 -5.47 -19.72
N LEU A 51 -11.86 -6.46 -19.02
CA LEU A 51 -12.01 -6.48 -17.57
C LEU A 51 -11.50 -7.81 -17.04
N ASP A 52 -10.50 -7.76 -16.17
CA ASP A 52 -9.88 -8.94 -15.58
C ASP A 52 -9.85 -8.80 -14.05
N LEU A 53 -10.16 -9.86 -13.31
CA LEU A 53 -10.02 -9.88 -11.86
C LEU A 53 -8.53 -9.82 -11.48
N SER A 54 -8.21 -9.11 -10.41
CA SER A 54 -6.84 -8.98 -9.92
C SER A 54 -6.80 -9.00 -8.39
N ALA A 55 -5.66 -9.40 -7.85
CA ALA A 55 -5.34 -9.31 -6.43
C ALA A 55 -3.93 -8.71 -6.31
N THR A 56 -3.75 -7.73 -5.43
CA THR A 56 -2.46 -7.03 -5.27
C THR A 56 -2.14 -6.88 -3.79
N ALA A 57 -0.86 -7.04 -3.45
CA ALA A 57 -0.39 -6.87 -2.08
C ALA A 57 -0.18 -5.38 -1.77
N PHE A 58 -0.70 -4.95 -0.62
CA PHE A 58 -0.50 -3.64 -0.03
C PHE A 58 0.06 -3.82 1.38
N TYR A 59 0.68 -2.80 1.95
CA TYR A 59 1.00 -2.80 3.38
C TYR A 59 -0.28 -2.59 4.18
N GLU A 60 -0.41 -3.35 5.26
CA GLU A 60 -1.51 -3.20 6.22
C GLU A 60 -1.50 -1.77 6.80
N GLY A 61 -2.68 -1.15 6.85
CA GLY A 61 -2.84 0.12 7.53
C GLY A 61 -2.72 -0.06 9.04
N GLY A 62 -1.86 0.70 9.71
CA GLY A 62 -1.70 0.57 11.15
C GLY A 62 -0.49 1.29 11.72
N SER A 63 -0.16 0.95 12.96
CA SER A 63 1.05 1.47 13.61
C SER A 63 2.28 0.86 12.97
N LEU A 64 3.28 1.68 12.61
CA LEU A 64 4.58 1.20 12.13
C LEU A 64 5.25 0.23 13.11
N VAL A 65 4.94 0.37 14.41
CA VAL A 65 5.46 -0.52 15.45
C VAL A 65 4.97 -1.96 15.24
N GLN A 66 3.87 -2.20 14.52
CA GLN A 66 3.31 -3.53 14.29
C GLN A 66 3.81 -4.21 13.01
N ILE A 67 4.44 -3.47 12.07
CA ILE A 67 4.81 -4.00 10.75
C ILE A 67 6.01 -4.97 10.79
N ASP A 68 6.87 -4.88 11.82
CA ASP A 68 8.08 -5.73 11.87
C ASP A 68 8.54 -6.06 13.31
N LEU A 69 7.75 -5.71 14.32
CA LEU A 69 8.07 -6.01 15.72
C LEU A 69 7.03 -6.94 16.33
N ARG A 70 7.51 -7.87 17.17
CA ARG A 70 6.63 -8.77 17.92
C ARG A 70 5.95 -8.04 19.07
N SER A 71 6.61 -7.03 19.63
CA SER A 71 6.06 -6.16 20.67
C SER A 71 6.68 -4.76 20.59
N PRO A 72 5.93 -3.69 20.94
CA PRO A 72 6.50 -2.36 21.19
C PRO A 72 7.67 -2.36 22.19
N ASP A 73 7.71 -3.31 23.12
CA ASP A 73 8.82 -3.44 24.08
C ASP A 73 10.15 -3.81 23.43
N ASP A 74 10.15 -4.36 22.21
CA ASP A 74 11.38 -4.65 21.46
C ASP A 74 12.13 -3.37 21.09
N LEU A 75 11.42 -2.24 20.93
CA LEU A 75 12.04 -0.92 20.74
C LEU A 75 12.74 -0.44 22.01
N ARG A 76 12.18 -0.74 23.19
CA ARG A 76 12.76 -0.33 24.48
C ARG A 76 14.08 -1.03 24.77
N ARG A 77 14.21 -2.28 24.32
CA ARG A 77 15.43 -3.08 24.47
C ARG A 77 16.51 -2.76 23.43
N GLY A 78 16.17 -1.98 22.39
CA GLY A 78 17.03 -1.70 21.26
C GLY A 78 16.99 -2.81 20.21
N LEU A 79 17.21 -2.43 18.95
CA LEU A 79 17.23 -3.36 17.82
C LEU A 79 18.62 -3.96 17.65
N SER A 80 18.70 -5.27 17.42
CA SER A 80 19.94 -5.89 16.93
C SER A 80 20.30 -5.34 15.55
N GLY A 81 21.56 -5.42 15.14
CA GLY A 81 21.99 -4.92 13.81
C GLY A 81 21.20 -5.57 12.65
N ARG A 82 20.85 -6.85 12.77
CA ARG A 82 20.00 -7.55 11.80
C ARG A 82 18.58 -6.99 11.76
N ASN A 83 17.97 -6.75 12.91
CA ASN A 83 16.62 -6.20 13.00
C ASN A 83 16.59 -4.74 12.52
N HIS A 84 17.64 -3.98 12.80
CA HIS A 84 17.78 -2.61 12.31
C HIS A 84 17.77 -2.57 10.77
N HIS A 85 18.54 -3.44 10.12
CA HIS A 85 18.58 -3.50 8.65
C HIS A 85 17.25 -3.97 8.04
N ALA A 86 16.58 -4.93 8.67
CA ALA A 86 15.26 -5.39 8.24
C ALA A 86 14.22 -4.25 8.31
N VAL A 87 14.12 -3.59 9.46
CA VAL A 87 13.22 -2.45 9.68
C VAL A 87 13.53 -1.34 8.69
N GLU A 88 14.80 -0.96 8.55
CA GLU A 88 15.21 0.09 7.61
C GLU A 88 14.78 -0.24 6.17
N THR A 89 14.99 -1.49 5.73
CA THR A 89 14.62 -1.94 4.39
C THR A 89 13.11 -1.87 4.18
N THR A 90 12.33 -2.32 5.17
CA THR A 90 10.87 -2.30 5.13
C THR A 90 10.32 -0.88 5.05
N ILE A 91 10.84 0.06 5.85
CA ILE A 91 10.26 1.41 5.98
C ILE A 91 10.78 2.42 4.95
N ARG A 92 11.94 2.19 4.32
CA ARG A 92 12.66 3.20 3.52
C ARG A 92 11.81 3.86 2.44
N ASN A 93 10.85 3.14 1.85
CA ASN A 93 10.03 3.63 0.74
C ASN A 93 8.54 3.77 1.10
N LEU A 94 8.21 3.68 2.38
CA LEU A 94 6.84 3.86 2.85
C LEU A 94 6.54 5.34 3.03
N LYS A 95 5.33 5.73 2.62
CA LYS A 95 4.76 7.02 3.05
C LYS A 95 4.26 6.85 4.47
N ILE A 96 4.81 7.66 5.38
CA ILE A 96 4.51 7.57 6.81
C ILE A 96 3.81 8.85 7.23
N ARG A 97 2.74 8.69 8.01
CA ARG A 97 2.06 9.80 8.67
C ARG A 97 2.40 9.78 10.15
N ASP A 98 2.82 10.92 10.68
CA ASP A 98 2.98 11.10 12.10
C ASP A 98 1.61 11.32 12.78
N ASN A 99 1.46 10.80 14.00
CA ASN A 99 0.21 10.91 14.76
C ASN A 99 0.34 11.82 16.00
N HIS A 100 1.49 12.44 16.20
CA HIS A 100 1.79 13.25 17.40
C HIS A 100 1.58 14.76 17.22
N ARG A 101 1.51 15.27 15.97
CA ARG A 101 1.17 16.66 15.69
C ARG A 101 -0.25 16.77 15.17
N THR A 102 -1.06 17.60 15.80
CA THR A 102 -2.38 18.05 15.32
C THR A 102 -2.18 18.98 14.12
N GLY A 103 -1.76 18.43 12.98
CA GLY A 103 -1.46 19.18 11.76
C GLY A 103 -0.77 18.29 10.74
N ASN A 104 -1.57 17.68 9.86
CA ASN A 104 -1.14 16.70 8.87
C ASN A 104 0.04 17.18 8.02
N LYS A 105 1.24 16.65 8.24
CA LYS A 105 2.34 16.69 7.28
C LYS A 105 2.76 15.26 6.97
N GLU A 106 2.48 14.81 5.75
CA GLU A 106 3.03 13.53 5.25
C GLU A 106 4.54 13.66 5.15
N LEU A 107 5.28 12.77 5.84
CA LEU A 107 6.72 12.70 5.75
C LEU A 107 7.08 11.60 4.76
N SER A 108 7.52 11.97 3.56
CA SER A 108 8.20 11.03 2.66
C SER A 108 9.62 10.83 3.15
N SER A 109 10.01 9.59 3.48
CA SER A 109 11.42 9.27 3.69
C SER A 109 12.12 9.31 2.33
N SER A 110 12.74 10.44 2.00
CA SER A 110 13.58 10.60 0.81
C SER A 110 15.03 10.56 1.28
N LYS A 111 15.84 9.68 0.69
CA LYS A 111 17.28 9.62 0.98
C LYS A 111 17.98 10.92 0.55
N ASN A 112 18.83 11.43 1.43
CA ASN A 112 20.14 11.97 1.05
C ASN A 112 21.14 10.81 0.98
#